data_AF-A0A940QFU3-F1
#
_entry.id   AF-A0A940QFU3-F1
#
_cell.length_a   1.000
_cell.length_b   1.000
_cell.length_c   1.000
_cell.angle_alpha   90.00
_cell.angle_beta   90.00
_cell.angle_gamma   90.00
#
_symmetry.space_group_name_H-M   'P 1'
#
loop_
_entity.id
_entity.type
_entity.pdbx_description
1 polymer ?
#
loop_
_entity_poly.entity_id
_entity_poly.type
_entity_poly.pdbx_seq_one_letter_code
_entity_poly.pdbx_strand_id
1 'polypeptide(L)'
;MRDNTKRSKIPLACGALMLAAAGIWAVSKACGTGSGDIPGATNEQRTAYIESFGWDPGITHTDISEIRIPVEFDEVYEEYNDLQKKQGFDLRKYRAHTVKRYTYELSGDSSVPLCAELLVDNGVIIGADITTPTAGGFMGALAVEED
;
A
#
# COMPACT_ATOMS: atom_id res chain seq x y z
N MET A 1 -59.34 -23.39 35.02
CA MET A 1 -58.32 -23.27 36.10
C MET A 1 -56.97 -23.16 35.38
N ARG A 2 -56.41 -21.95 35.26
CA ARG A 2 -55.18 -21.49 35.95
C ARG A 2 -53.95 -22.40 35.67
N ASP A 3 -52.76 -21.96 35.30
CA ASP A 3 -52.15 -20.65 35.05
C ASP A 3 -50.72 -20.89 34.46
N ASN A 4 -50.24 -19.92 33.69
CA ASN A 4 -48.89 -19.34 33.63
C ASN A 4 -47.60 -20.19 33.75
N THR A 5 -46.65 -19.89 32.85
CA THR A 5 -45.28 -19.37 33.14
C THR A 5 -44.14 -20.07 32.41
N LYS A 6 -43.65 -19.37 31.36
CA LYS A 6 -42.24 -19.09 31.04
C LYS A 6 -41.31 -20.28 30.70
N ARG A 7 -40.80 -20.27 29.46
CA ARG A 7 -39.38 -19.98 29.14
C ARG A 7 -39.17 -19.93 27.63
N SER A 8 -38.79 -18.75 27.16
CA SER A 8 -38.29 -18.49 25.81
C SER A 8 -37.09 -19.40 25.52
N LYS A 9 -37.09 -20.05 24.35
CA LYS A 9 -35.93 -20.71 23.78
C LYS A 9 -35.64 -20.06 22.44
N ILE A 10 -34.76 -19.07 22.46
CA ILE A 10 -34.16 -18.49 21.25
C ILE A 10 -33.06 -19.47 20.81
N PRO A 11 -33.17 -20.14 19.66
CA PRO A 11 -32.08 -20.95 19.16
C PRO A 11 -30.97 -20.05 18.62
N LEU A 12 -29.79 -20.25 19.21
CA LEU A 12 -28.47 -19.80 18.84
C LEU A 12 -28.20 -20.05 17.34
N ALA A 13 -28.40 -19.02 16.51
CA ALA A 13 -27.97 -19.06 15.12
C ALA A 13 -26.46 -18.79 15.06
N CYS A 14 -25.73 -19.82 14.66
CA CYS A 14 -24.30 -19.84 14.44
C CYS A 14 -23.82 -18.61 13.67
N GLY A 15 -22.75 -18.00 14.16
CA GLY A 15 -22.08 -16.87 13.54
C GLY A 15 -21.59 -17.21 12.13
N ALA A 16 -22.30 -16.70 11.14
CA ALA A 16 -21.75 -16.43 9.82
C ALA A 16 -21.24 -14.99 9.82
N LEU A 17 -20.07 -14.80 10.45
CA LEU A 17 -19.37 -13.51 10.56
C LEU A 17 -18.13 -13.49 9.64
N MET A 18 -18.28 -14.02 8.43
CA MET A 18 -17.33 -13.84 7.34
C MET A 18 -18.10 -13.78 6.02
N LEU A 19 -18.75 -12.63 5.79
CA LEU A 19 -19.22 -12.23 4.47
C LEU A 19 -18.28 -11.14 3.95
N ALA A 20 -17.34 -11.59 3.14
CA ALA A 20 -16.82 -10.88 1.98
C ALA A 20 -16.23 -9.48 2.22
N ALA A 21 -15.03 -9.42 2.80
CA ALA A 21 -14.05 -8.35 2.54
C ALA A 21 -13.46 -8.43 1.11
N ALA A 22 -14.26 -8.85 0.13
CA ALA A 22 -13.89 -8.96 -1.29
C ALA A 22 -14.83 -8.14 -2.19
N GLY A 23 -15.68 -7.29 -1.62
CA GLY A 23 -16.76 -6.59 -2.32
C GLY A 23 -16.71 -5.06 -2.24
N ILE A 24 -15.59 -4.46 -1.82
CA ILE A 24 -15.45 -3.00 -1.75
C ILE A 24 -14.14 -2.57 -2.45
N TRP A 25 -14.09 -2.77 -3.77
CA TRP A 25 -13.22 -1.95 -4.63
C TRP A 25 -14.00 -1.16 -5.69
N ALA A 26 -15.34 -1.16 -5.60
CA ALA A 26 -16.21 -0.54 -6.60
C ALA A 26 -16.96 0.72 -6.10
N VAL A 27 -16.50 1.38 -5.04
CA VAL A 27 -17.11 2.65 -4.57
C VAL A 27 -16.06 3.65 -4.08
N SER A 28 -15.25 4.17 -5.00
CA SER A 28 -14.61 5.50 -4.89
C SER A 28 -14.11 6.01 -6.25
N LYS A 29 -14.95 5.88 -7.29
CA LYS A 29 -14.81 6.65 -8.54
C LYS A 29 -15.78 7.84 -8.52
N ALA A 30 -15.63 8.71 -7.52
CA ALA A 30 -16.45 9.91 -7.40
C ALA A 30 -15.73 11.03 -6.65
N CYS A 31 -14.56 11.46 -7.14
CA CYS A 31 -14.15 12.87 -7.27
C CYS A 31 -12.72 12.93 -7.85
N GLY A 32 -12.56 13.56 -9.02
CA GLY A 32 -11.24 13.94 -9.59
C GLY A 32 -10.83 13.19 -10.85
N THR A 33 -11.08 13.82 -12.01
CA THR A 33 -10.37 13.72 -13.31
C THR A 33 -9.77 12.38 -13.77
N GLY A 34 -10.24 11.89 -14.93
CA GLY A 34 -9.75 10.69 -15.59
C GLY A 34 -8.32 10.79 -16.15
N SER A 35 -7.36 10.43 -15.31
CA SER A 35 -6.00 10.01 -15.67
C SER A 35 -5.70 8.71 -14.90
N GLY A 36 -4.85 7.83 -15.45
CA GLY A 36 -4.48 6.55 -14.84
C GLY A 36 -3.60 6.67 -13.58
N ASP A 37 -3.75 7.76 -12.82
CA ASP A 37 -2.90 8.11 -11.69
C ASP A 37 -3.32 7.34 -10.44
N ILE A 38 -2.34 6.91 -9.64
CA ILE A 38 -2.56 6.17 -8.41
C ILE A 38 -2.62 7.16 -7.24
N PRO A 39 -3.75 7.26 -6.50
CA PRO A 39 -3.86 8.23 -5.39
C PRO A 39 -2.90 7.91 -4.23
N GLY A 40 -2.25 8.95 -3.68
CA GLY A 40 -1.32 8.83 -2.55
C GLY A 40 -1.29 10.06 -1.63
N ALA A 41 -2.27 10.96 -1.77
CA ALA A 41 -2.32 12.21 -1.01
C ALA A 41 -2.59 11.96 0.49
N THR A 42 -3.49 11.04 0.80
CA THR A 42 -3.84 10.71 2.19
C THR A 42 -3.15 9.42 2.65
N ASN A 43 -3.07 9.22 3.98
CA ASN A 43 -2.49 8.00 4.53
C ASN A 43 -3.30 6.78 4.11
N GLU A 44 -4.63 6.89 4.14
CA GLU A 44 -5.57 5.81 3.79
C GLU A 44 -5.40 5.37 2.34
N GLN A 45 -5.11 6.30 1.42
CA GLN A 45 -4.82 5.97 0.03
C GLN A 45 -3.51 5.18 -0.11
N ARG A 46 -2.48 5.59 0.63
CA ARG A 46 -1.17 4.92 0.62
C ARG A 46 -1.22 3.54 1.26
N THR A 47 -1.86 3.39 2.41
CA THR A 47 -2.02 2.08 3.06
C THR A 47 -2.88 1.15 2.21
N ALA A 48 -3.99 1.63 1.65
CA ALA A 48 -4.83 0.83 0.75
C ALA A 48 -4.07 0.37 -0.51
N TYR A 49 -3.14 1.17 -1.02
CA TYR A 49 -2.28 0.76 -2.14
C TYR A 49 -1.34 -0.37 -1.73
N ILE A 50 -0.69 -0.28 -0.57
CA ILE A 50 0.19 -1.33 -0.05
C ILE A 50 -0.59 -2.63 0.24
N GLU A 51 -1.75 -2.51 0.89
CA GLU A 51 -2.66 -3.63 1.20
C GLU A 51 -3.17 -4.34 -0.05
N SER A 52 -3.28 -3.64 -1.18
CA SER A 52 -3.70 -4.26 -2.45
C SER A 52 -2.72 -5.33 -2.96
N PHE A 53 -1.48 -5.32 -2.47
CA PHE A 53 -0.45 -6.33 -2.73
C PHE A 53 -0.33 -7.39 -1.61
N GLY A 54 -1.25 -7.38 -0.63
CA GLY A 54 -1.29 -8.35 0.47
C GLY A 54 -0.39 -8.03 1.67
N TRP A 55 0.23 -6.85 1.69
CA TRP A 55 1.05 -6.39 2.80
C TRP A 55 0.23 -5.65 3.85
N ASP A 56 0.61 -5.76 5.13
CA ASP A 56 0.04 -4.96 6.22
C ASP A 56 1.02 -3.84 6.60
N PRO A 57 0.77 -2.57 6.22
CA PRO A 57 1.66 -1.43 6.50
C PRO A 57 1.47 -0.82 7.90
N GLY A 58 0.63 -1.44 8.75
CA GLY A 58 0.21 -0.85 10.00
C GLY A 58 -0.67 0.40 9.81
N ILE A 59 -0.77 1.23 10.85
CA ILE A 59 -1.75 2.33 10.89
C ILE A 59 -1.24 3.57 10.13
N THR A 60 0.05 3.87 10.19
CA THR A 60 0.66 5.06 9.58
C THR A 60 2.11 4.79 9.21
N HIS A 61 2.63 5.62 8.31
CA HIS A 61 4.05 5.66 7.96
C HIS A 61 4.93 5.81 9.21
N THR A 62 6.11 5.19 9.17
CA THR A 62 7.16 5.29 10.19
C THR A 62 8.13 6.43 9.91
N ASP A 63 8.29 6.82 8.64
CA ASP A 63 9.12 7.96 8.22
C ASP A 63 8.52 8.70 7.02
N ILE A 64 8.85 10.00 6.90
CA ILE A 64 8.65 10.80 5.70
C ILE A 64 9.92 11.58 5.41
N SER A 65 10.43 11.44 4.19
CA SER A 65 11.54 12.25 3.68
C SER A 65 11.21 12.90 2.35
N GLU A 66 11.81 14.05 2.05
CA GLU A 66 11.77 14.65 0.73
C GLU A 66 13.02 14.22 -0.04
N ILE A 67 12.81 13.64 -1.23
CA ILE A 67 13.90 13.24 -2.13
C ILE A 67 13.78 13.99 -3.44
N ARG A 68 14.92 14.33 -4.05
CA ARG A 68 14.94 14.96 -5.36
C ARG A 68 15.27 13.91 -6.41
N ILE A 69 14.38 13.75 -7.39
CA ILE A 69 14.63 12.90 -8.55
C ILE A 69 15.74 13.57 -9.39
N PRO A 70 16.87 12.89 -9.66
CA PRO A 70 17.97 13.46 -10.43
C PRO A 70 17.55 13.95 -11.82
N VAL A 71 18.26 14.95 -12.34
CA VAL A 71 18.05 15.44 -13.71
C VAL A 71 18.62 14.45 -14.74
N GLU A 72 19.74 13.83 -14.40
CA GLU A 72 20.41 12.80 -15.18
C GLU A 72 20.47 11.56 -14.31
N PHE A 73 20.12 10.40 -14.88
CA PHE A 73 20.18 9.13 -14.17
C PHE A 73 21.54 8.51 -14.45
N ASP A 74 22.27 8.21 -13.38
CA ASP A 74 23.44 7.35 -13.44
C ASP A 74 23.00 5.88 -13.49
N GLU A 75 23.95 4.95 -13.57
CA GLU A 75 23.68 3.51 -13.65
C GLU A 75 22.79 3.02 -12.48
N VAL A 76 23.03 3.52 -11.26
CA VAL A 76 22.25 3.14 -10.07
C VAL A 76 20.81 3.61 -10.18
N TYR A 77 20.59 4.86 -10.61
CA TYR A 77 19.23 5.38 -10.74
C TYR A 77 18.51 4.81 -11.96
N GLU A 78 19.23 4.42 -13.01
CA GLU A 78 18.65 3.68 -14.14
C GLU A 78 18.16 2.29 -13.71
N GLU A 79 18.95 1.53 -12.93
CA GLU A 79 18.52 0.26 -12.36
C GLU A 79 17.29 0.42 -11.45
N TYR A 80 17.30 1.45 -10.59
CA TYR A 80 16.15 1.76 -9.74
C TYR A 80 14.91 2.11 -10.58
N ASN A 81 15.04 2.93 -11.61
CA ASN A 81 13.93 3.27 -12.48
C ASN A 81 13.41 2.06 -13.27
N ASP A 82 14.28 1.14 -13.67
CA ASP A 82 13.87 -0.09 -14.34
C ASP A 82 13.11 -1.03 -13.40
N LEU A 83 13.47 -1.09 -12.12
CA LEU A 83 12.66 -1.76 -11.09
C LEU A 83 11.26 -1.13 -11.01
N GLN A 84 11.17 0.19 -10.99
CA GLN A 84 9.90 0.92 -10.92
C GLN A 84 9.04 0.71 -12.18
N LYS A 85 9.65 0.63 -13.37
CA LYS A 85 8.96 0.33 -14.64
C LYS A 85 8.27 -1.02 -14.68
N LYS A 86 8.81 -2.04 -14.01
CA LYS A 86 8.13 -3.35 -13.91
C LYS A 86 6.74 -3.23 -13.27
N GLN A 87 6.55 -2.21 -12.43
CA GLN A 87 5.29 -1.91 -11.74
C GLN A 87 4.46 -0.83 -12.45
N GLY A 88 4.87 -0.40 -13.65
CA GLY A 88 4.18 0.61 -14.46
C GLY A 88 4.58 2.05 -14.16
N PHE A 89 5.59 2.27 -13.30
CA PHE A 89 6.09 3.60 -12.97
C PHE A 89 7.24 4.04 -13.89
N ASP A 90 7.40 5.35 -14.12
CA ASP A 90 8.56 5.87 -14.88
C ASP A 90 9.03 7.19 -14.26
N LEU A 91 10.06 7.11 -13.44
CA LEU A 91 10.61 8.24 -12.68
C LEU A 91 11.26 9.28 -13.59
N ARG A 92 11.60 8.93 -14.84
CA ARG A 92 12.16 9.90 -15.80
C ARG A 92 11.20 11.03 -16.14
N LYS A 93 9.89 10.82 -15.94
CA LYS A 93 8.83 11.84 -16.10
C LYS A 93 8.85 12.89 -14.99
N TYR A 94 9.49 12.59 -13.86
CA TYR A 94 9.51 13.40 -12.65
C TYR A 94 10.91 13.94 -12.35
N ARG A 95 11.81 13.98 -13.35
CA ARG A 95 13.17 14.47 -13.17
C ARG A 95 13.19 15.92 -12.68
N ALA A 96 14.13 16.21 -11.80
CA ALA A 96 14.24 17.47 -11.07
C ALA A 96 13.12 17.77 -10.06
N HIS A 97 12.05 16.96 -9.98
CA HIS A 97 11.00 17.13 -8.98
C HIS A 97 11.53 16.73 -7.59
N THR A 98 11.05 17.43 -6.58
CA THR A 98 11.18 17.00 -5.18
C THR A 98 9.89 16.29 -4.81
N VAL A 99 10.00 15.01 -4.43
CA VAL A 99 8.86 14.14 -4.12
C VAL A 99 8.96 13.67 -2.68
N LYS A 100 7.83 13.23 -2.11
CA LYS A 100 7.78 12.68 -0.76
C LYS A 100 7.97 11.19 -0.82
N ARG A 101 8.89 10.67 -0.02
CA ARG A 101 9.03 9.25 0.25
C ARG A 101 8.38 8.95 1.59
N TYR A 102 7.42 8.04 1.58
CA TYR A 102 6.76 7.52 2.78
C TYR A 102 7.25 6.10 3.03
N THR A 103 7.75 5.83 4.23
CA THR A 103 8.18 4.50 4.63
C THR A 103 7.16 3.90 5.59
N TYR A 104 6.77 2.65 5.36
CA TYR A 104 5.86 1.88 6.19
C TYR A 104 6.56 0.60 6.62
N GLU A 105 6.59 0.32 7.92
CA GLU A 105 7.05 -0.98 8.42
C GLU A 105 5.96 -2.01 8.19
N LEU A 106 6.30 -3.13 7.55
CA LEU A 106 5.35 -4.17 7.18
C LEU A 106 5.26 -5.22 8.28
N SER A 107 4.04 -5.54 8.72
CA SER A 107 3.79 -6.67 9.62
C SER A 107 4.01 -7.99 8.86
N GLY A 108 4.86 -8.87 9.39
CA GLY A 108 5.03 -10.21 8.85
C GLY A 108 5.90 -11.10 9.74
N ASP A 109 5.83 -12.42 9.53
CA ASP A 109 6.61 -13.43 10.27
C ASP A 109 8.06 -13.56 9.79
N SER A 110 8.53 -12.59 9.01
CA SER A 110 9.90 -12.54 8.49
C SER A 110 10.90 -12.34 9.63
N SER A 111 12.02 -13.07 9.60
CA SER A 111 13.11 -12.85 10.55
C SER A 111 13.84 -11.52 10.35
N VAL A 112 13.58 -10.82 9.24
CA VAL A 112 14.16 -9.51 8.90
C VAL A 112 13.02 -8.50 8.71
N PRO A 113 13.07 -7.32 9.34
CA PRO A 113 12.03 -6.31 9.15
C PRO A 113 11.99 -5.87 7.68
N LEU A 114 10.78 -5.84 7.12
CA LEU A 114 10.52 -5.35 5.77
C LEU A 114 9.80 -4.01 5.86
N CYS A 115 10.15 -3.09 4.97
CA CYS A 115 9.48 -1.81 4.82
C CYS A 115 8.96 -1.66 3.40
N ALA A 116 7.78 -1.07 3.23
CA ALA A 116 7.34 -0.53 1.94
C ALA A 116 7.69 0.96 1.86
N GLU A 117 8.31 1.37 0.76
CA GLU A 117 8.55 2.78 0.44
C GLU A 117 7.64 3.19 -0.73
N LEU A 118 6.96 4.32 -0.57
CA LEU A 118 6.14 4.93 -1.63
C LEU A 118 6.69 6.30 -1.97
N LEU A 119 6.95 6.54 -3.26
CA LEU A 119 7.26 7.86 -3.80
C LEU A 119 5.98 8.54 -4.26
N VAL A 120 5.72 9.73 -3.71
CA VAL A 120 4.51 10.51 -3.97
C VAL A 120 4.87 11.90 -4.47
N ASP A 121 4.45 12.21 -5.69
CA ASP A 121 4.53 13.54 -6.28
C ASP A 121 3.14 14.16 -6.39
N ASN A 122 2.93 15.35 -5.82
CA ASN A 122 1.65 16.07 -5.87
C ASN A 122 0.41 15.22 -5.49
N GLY A 123 0.56 14.28 -4.55
CA GLY A 123 -0.52 13.40 -4.09
C GLY A 123 -0.79 12.18 -4.99
N VAL A 124 0.08 11.90 -5.96
CA VAL A 124 0.05 10.73 -6.83
C VAL A 124 1.23 9.83 -6.50
N ILE A 125 1.00 8.52 -6.34
CA ILE A 125 2.06 7.52 -6.20
C ILE A 125 2.73 7.35 -7.56
N ILE A 126 4.04 7.55 -7.60
CA ILE A 126 4.88 7.51 -8.80
C ILE A 126 5.99 6.46 -8.72
N GLY A 127 6.08 5.75 -7.60
CA GLY A 127 7.04 4.67 -7.36
C GLY A 127 6.69 3.94 -6.08
N ALA A 128 7.00 2.65 -6.04
CA ALA A 128 6.76 1.80 -4.89
C ALA A 128 7.80 0.67 -4.83
N ASP A 129 8.39 0.42 -3.68
CA ASP A 129 9.36 -0.67 -3.50
C ASP A 129 9.31 -1.23 -2.07
N ILE A 130 9.87 -2.42 -1.90
CA ILE A 130 10.11 -3.04 -0.60
C ILE A 130 11.59 -2.98 -0.31
N THR A 131 11.94 -2.57 0.90
CA THR A 131 13.32 -2.47 1.37
C THR A 131 13.51 -3.15 2.72
N THR A 132 14.69 -3.71 2.95
CA THR A 132 15.11 -4.10 4.30
C THR A 132 16.03 -3.02 4.88
N PRO A 133 15.80 -2.50 6.10
CA PRO A 133 16.58 -1.41 6.68
C PRO A 133 17.99 -1.83 7.18
N THR A 134 18.49 -3.00 6.78
CA THR A 134 19.82 -3.51 7.18
C THR A 134 20.90 -2.98 6.22
N ALA A 135 22.14 -2.78 6.71
CA ALA A 135 23.26 -2.42 5.86
C ALA A 135 23.51 -3.49 4.78
N GLY A 136 23.48 -3.10 3.50
CA GLY A 136 23.46 -4.04 2.37
C GLY A 136 22.09 -4.64 2.07
N GLY A 137 21.03 -3.96 2.51
CA GLY A 137 19.65 -4.39 2.40
C GLY A 137 19.17 -4.61 0.96
N PHE A 138 18.19 -5.49 0.84
CA PHE A 138 17.51 -5.78 -0.42
C PHE A 138 16.53 -4.67 -0.76
N MET A 139 16.45 -4.33 -2.05
CA MET A 139 15.39 -3.48 -2.62
C MET A 139 14.71 -4.26 -3.74
N GLY A 140 13.38 -4.34 -3.70
CA GLY A 140 12.56 -5.09 -4.64
C GLY A 140 11.26 -4.39 -4.98
N ALA A 141 10.54 -4.91 -5.96
CA ALA A 141 9.22 -4.39 -6.31
C ALA A 141 8.24 -4.62 -5.16
N LEU A 142 7.29 -3.69 -4.96
CA LEU A 142 6.22 -3.86 -3.99
C LEU A 142 5.21 -4.93 -4.45
N ALA A 143 4.99 -5.01 -5.76
CA ALA A 143 4.22 -6.08 -6.35
C ALA A 143 4.88 -7.44 -6.09
N VAL A 144 4.14 -8.34 -5.44
CA VAL A 144 4.54 -9.73 -5.29
C VAL A 144 4.36 -10.39 -6.64
N GLU A 145 5.43 -10.94 -7.22
CA GLU A 145 5.30 -11.80 -8.40
C GLU A 145 4.73 -13.14 -7.93
N GLU A 146 3.50 -13.46 -8.34
CA GLU A 146 2.94 -14.80 -8.21
C GLU A 146 3.53 -15.67 -9.34
N ASP A 147 4.41 -16.61 -8.98
CA ASP A 147 4.92 -17.68 -9.89
C ASP A 147 3.83 -18.71 -10.25
#